data_AF-A0A523YAG6-F1
#
_entry.id   AF-A0A523YAG6-F1
#
_cell.length_a   1.000
_cell.length_b   1.000
_cell.length_c   1.000
_cell.angle_alpha   90.00
_cell.angle_beta   90.00
_cell.angle_gamma   90.00
#
_symmetry.space_group_name_H-M   'P 1'
#
loop_
_entity.id
_entity.type
_entity.pdbx_description
1 polymer ?
#
loop_
_entity_poly.entity_id
_entity_poly.type
_entity_poly.pdbx_seq_one_letter_code
_entity_poly.pdbx_strand_id
1 'polypeptide(L)'
;MEAEERIRYAVEHTEVIRPPKQALATFGITNIYYYLLTEPVYTELMGGGEETVVREGRLIAERPKIVTPYYLLNLFEGFEHGKEYAEYVLRKYGLHEPGLLYRYKNEPAAVNVVSSPMESVIHNLNQKIDREENPLATIIKGVDELWDVSLMKFIHDVTSGSLRSNVMELGMRGFLDMDRSGVPQYTRYVIEQLFDEA
;
A
#
# COMPACT_ATOMS: atom_id res chain seq x y z
N MET A 1 -8.61 -15.27 18.71
CA MET A 1 -9.69 -15.66 17.79
C MET A 1 -10.59 -14.48 17.46
N GLU A 2 -11.22 -13.80 18.43
CA GLU A 2 -12.12 -12.65 18.18
C GLU A 2 -11.47 -11.48 17.40
N ALA A 3 -10.21 -11.12 17.72
CA ALA A 3 -9.50 -10.06 17.00
C ALA A 3 -9.16 -10.42 15.53
N GLU A 4 -8.82 -11.68 15.27
CA GLU A 4 -8.48 -12.15 13.92
C GLU A 4 -9.73 -12.19 13.02
N GLU A 5 -10.87 -12.58 13.58
CA GLU A 5 -12.15 -12.59 12.88
C GLU A 5 -12.62 -11.18 12.53
N ARG A 6 -12.45 -10.20 13.44
CA ARG A 6 -12.74 -8.78 13.16
C ARG A 6 -11.84 -8.21 12.06
N ILE A 7 -10.54 -8.54 12.07
CA ILE A 7 -9.61 -8.12 11.01
C ILE A 7 -10.04 -8.73 9.67
N ARG A 8 -10.35 -10.03 9.64
CA ARG A 8 -10.84 -10.72 8.44
C ARG A 8 -12.11 -10.06 7.90
N TYR A 9 -13.07 -9.80 8.78
CA TYR A 9 -14.30 -9.10 8.43
C TYR A 9 -14.02 -7.76 7.78
N ALA A 10 -13.15 -6.92 8.37
CA ALA A 10 -12.79 -5.62 7.81
C ALA A 10 -12.13 -5.76 6.43
N VAL A 11 -11.22 -6.72 6.24
CA VAL A 11 -10.59 -6.99 4.94
C VAL A 11 -11.62 -7.39 3.88
N GLU A 12 -12.55 -8.28 4.22
CA GLU A 12 -13.62 -8.76 3.32
C GLU A 12 -14.64 -7.67 2.96
N HIS A 13 -14.90 -6.74 3.88
CA HIS A 13 -15.84 -5.63 3.70
C HIS A 13 -15.17 -4.32 3.25
N THR A 14 -13.88 -4.37 2.91
CA THR A 14 -13.17 -3.23 2.32
C THR A 14 -13.24 -3.26 0.80
N GLU A 15 -13.87 -2.25 0.23
CA GLU A 15 -14.07 -2.11 -1.22
C GLU A 15 -13.36 -0.85 -1.75
N VAL A 16 -12.61 -1.00 -2.84
CA VAL A 16 -12.01 0.14 -3.54
C VAL A 16 -12.98 0.61 -4.61
N ILE A 17 -13.77 1.63 -4.28
CA ILE A 17 -14.82 2.18 -5.15
C ILE A 17 -14.20 2.85 -6.39
N ARG A 18 -13.09 3.57 -6.19
CA ARG A 18 -12.36 4.23 -7.27
C ARG A 18 -10.87 3.99 -7.07
N PRO A 19 -10.23 3.09 -7.85
CA PRO A 19 -8.79 2.85 -7.73
C PRO A 19 -7.98 4.02 -8.33
N PRO A 20 -6.73 4.21 -7.91
CA PRO A 20 -5.81 5.12 -8.60
C PRO A 20 -5.62 4.67 -10.05
N LYS A 21 -5.49 5.62 -10.97
CA LYS A 21 -5.30 5.37 -12.41
C LYS A 21 -3.87 4.98 -12.78
N GLN A 22 -2.94 5.11 -11.84
CA GLN A 22 -1.51 4.85 -12.03
C GLN A 22 -1.03 3.83 -11.00
N ALA A 23 -0.08 2.98 -11.42
CA ALA A 23 0.64 2.09 -10.53
C ALA A 23 1.60 2.89 -9.61
N LEU A 24 2.09 2.23 -8.57
CA LEU A 24 3.17 2.78 -7.74
C LEU A 24 4.40 3.04 -8.61
N ALA A 25 5.05 4.19 -8.40
CA ALA A 25 6.27 4.56 -9.11
C ALA A 25 7.42 3.59 -8.80
N THR A 26 8.07 3.10 -9.85
CA THR A 26 9.26 2.22 -9.74
C THR A 26 10.50 2.96 -9.22
N PHE A 27 10.66 4.23 -9.60
CA PHE A 27 11.89 5.02 -9.36
C PHE A 27 11.69 6.23 -8.45
N GLY A 28 10.51 6.38 -7.85
CA GLY A 28 10.15 7.58 -7.10
C GLY A 28 9.14 7.31 -6.01
N ILE A 29 8.69 8.39 -5.38
CA ILE A 29 7.64 8.36 -4.35
C ILE A 29 6.28 8.41 -5.05
N THR A 30 5.32 7.63 -4.56
CA THR A 30 3.91 7.75 -4.98
C THR A 30 3.12 8.39 -3.85
N ASN A 31 2.38 9.45 -4.15
CA ASN A 31 1.51 10.13 -3.17
C ASN A 31 0.05 9.90 -3.58
N ILE A 32 -0.63 9.00 -2.87
CA ILE A 32 -2.02 8.64 -3.12
C ILE A 32 -2.87 9.44 -2.15
N TYR A 33 -3.79 10.25 -2.70
CA TYR A 33 -4.78 10.95 -1.88
C TYR A 33 -5.97 10.01 -1.68
N TYR A 34 -6.34 9.72 -0.43
CA TYR A 34 -7.46 8.81 -0.16
C TYR A 34 -8.65 9.53 0.46
N TYR A 35 -9.83 9.12 0.02
CA TYR A 35 -11.10 9.31 0.70
C TYR A 35 -11.57 7.94 1.23
N LEU A 36 -11.59 7.77 2.55
CA LEU A 36 -12.10 6.57 3.19
C LEU A 36 -13.48 6.84 3.78
N LEU A 37 -14.47 6.11 3.30
CA LEU A 37 -15.88 6.25 3.61
C LEU A 37 -16.35 5.08 4.48
N THR A 38 -16.99 5.40 5.60
CA THR A 38 -17.57 4.42 6.51
C THR A 38 -18.94 4.89 6.98
N GLU A 39 -19.77 3.96 7.42
CA GLU A 39 -20.99 4.27 8.17
C GLU A 39 -20.63 4.45 9.66
N PRO A 40 -21.14 5.49 10.34
CA PRO A 40 -20.87 5.65 11.77
C PRO A 40 -21.40 4.48 12.58
N VAL A 41 -20.62 4.00 13.55
CA VAL A 41 -20.99 2.84 14.40
C VAL A 41 -22.32 3.05 15.14
N TYR A 42 -22.68 4.30 15.43
CA TYR A 42 -23.92 4.62 16.15
C TYR A 42 -25.17 4.65 15.27
N THR A 43 -25.04 4.63 13.95
CA THR A 43 -26.18 4.72 13.02
C THR A 43 -27.13 3.54 13.20
N GLU A 44 -26.60 2.33 13.41
CA GLU A 44 -27.39 1.13 13.71
C GLU A 44 -28.11 1.22 15.07
N LEU A 45 -27.55 1.96 16.03
CA LEU A 45 -28.05 2.05 17.41
C LEU A 45 -29.12 3.13 17.59
N MET A 46 -29.03 4.24 16.85
CA MET A 46 -29.89 5.41 17.05
C MET A 46 -31.02 5.54 16.03
N GLY A 47 -31.08 4.71 15.00
CA GLY A 47 -32.11 4.79 13.95
C GLY A 47 -32.18 6.16 13.26
N GLY A 48 -31.09 6.93 13.34
CA GLY A 48 -30.95 8.27 12.77
C GLY A 48 -30.65 8.21 11.27
N GLY A 49 -30.78 9.36 10.60
CA GLY A 49 -30.68 9.49 9.13
C GLY A 49 -29.35 9.00 8.55
N GLU A 50 -29.32 8.87 7.21
CA GLU A 50 -28.13 8.37 6.50
C GLU A 50 -26.96 9.36 6.65
N GLU A 51 -25.97 8.97 7.44
CA GLU A 51 -24.73 9.70 7.67
C GLU A 51 -23.54 8.90 7.14
N THR A 52 -22.53 9.61 6.64
CA THR A 52 -21.28 9.03 6.14
C THR A 52 -20.11 9.70 6.83
N VAL A 53 -19.18 8.92 7.39
CA VAL A 53 -17.90 9.43 7.86
C VAL A 53 -16.93 9.44 6.69
N VAL A 54 -16.32 10.60 6.44
CA VAL A 54 -15.32 10.82 5.40
C VAL A 54 -13.99 11.09 6.07
N ARG A 55 -13.05 10.16 5.94
CA ARG A 55 -11.65 10.32 6.36
C ARG A 55 -10.78 10.61 5.15
N GLU A 56 -10.07 11.72 5.20
CA GLU A 56 -9.16 12.18 4.16
C GLU A 56 -7.71 12.07 4.64
N GLY A 57 -6.81 11.73 3.73
CA GLY A 57 -5.38 11.72 4.03
C GLY A 57 -4.53 11.39 2.80
N ARG A 58 -3.23 11.29 3.03
CA ARG A 58 -2.25 10.93 2.01
C ARG A 58 -1.52 9.66 2.42
N LEU A 59 -1.51 8.70 1.51
CA LEU A 59 -0.67 7.53 1.59
C LEU A 59 0.59 7.77 0.74
N ILE A 60 1.74 7.79 1.39
CA ILE A 60 3.03 7.96 0.75
C ILE A 60 3.66 6.57 0.62
N ALA A 61 3.79 6.09 -0.61
CA ALA A 61 4.62 4.94 -0.94
C ALA A 61 6.02 5.45 -1.29
N GLU A 62 7.00 5.11 -0.46
CA GLU A 62 8.40 5.44 -0.76
C GLU A 62 8.90 4.65 -1.97
N ARG A 63 10.00 5.13 -2.56
CA ARG A 63 10.69 4.44 -3.65
C ARG A 63 11.03 3.00 -3.21
N PRO A 64 10.63 1.98 -4.00
CA PRO A 64 10.90 0.59 -3.63
C PRO A 64 12.40 0.32 -3.52
N LYS A 65 12.77 -0.45 -2.51
CA LYS A 65 14.13 -0.99 -2.37
C LYS A 65 14.17 -2.37 -2.99
N ILE A 66 15.19 -2.63 -3.82
CA ILE A 66 15.47 -3.98 -4.27
C ILE A 66 16.19 -4.71 -3.15
N VAL A 67 15.62 -5.82 -2.72
CA VAL A 67 16.15 -6.64 -1.62
C VAL A 67 16.51 -8.01 -2.15
N THR A 68 17.60 -8.58 -1.62
CA THR A 68 17.97 -9.97 -1.92
C THR A 68 17.35 -10.91 -0.89
N PRO A 69 17.26 -12.21 -1.18
CA PRO A 69 16.81 -13.19 -0.20
C PRO A 69 17.69 -13.22 1.06
N TYR A 70 18.96 -12.82 0.97
CA TYR A 70 19.83 -12.67 2.15
C TYR A 70 19.33 -11.58 3.11
N TYR A 71 18.71 -10.51 2.60
CA TYR A 71 18.06 -9.50 3.44
C TYR A 71 16.91 -10.10 4.28
N LEU A 72 16.21 -11.11 3.76
CA LEU A 72 15.13 -11.80 4.49
C LEU A 72 15.66 -12.51 5.75
N LEU A 73 16.89 -13.03 5.74
CA LEU A 73 17.47 -13.68 6.92
C LEU A 73 17.58 -12.72 8.12
N ASN A 74 17.84 -11.44 7.85
CA ASN A 74 17.98 -10.42 8.89
C ASN A 74 16.65 -9.74 9.25
N LEU A 75 15.63 -9.84 8.39
CA LEU A 75 14.28 -9.30 8.66
C LEU A 75 13.56 -10.06 9.77
N PHE A 76 13.82 -11.35 9.92
CA PHE A 76 13.14 -12.21 10.88
C PHE A 76 13.96 -12.46 12.15
N GLU A 77 14.86 -11.56 12.51
CA GLU A 77 15.55 -11.62 13.79
C GLU A 77 14.55 -11.48 14.95
N GLY A 78 14.62 -12.40 15.93
CA GLY A 78 13.66 -12.45 17.06
C GLY A 78 12.37 -13.21 16.77
N PHE A 79 12.18 -13.76 15.57
CA PHE A 79 11.04 -14.63 15.23
C PHE A 79 11.40 -16.10 15.48
N GLU A 80 10.48 -16.85 16.10
CA GLU A 80 10.68 -18.25 16.50
C GLU A 80 11.07 -19.18 15.33
N HIS A 81 10.62 -18.88 14.11
CA HIS A 81 10.88 -19.67 12.90
C HIS A 81 11.44 -18.84 11.72
N GLY A 82 12.00 -17.66 12.03
CA GLY A 82 12.45 -16.71 11.01
C GLY A 82 13.51 -17.27 10.06
N LYS A 83 14.44 -18.05 10.62
CA LYS A 83 15.54 -18.66 9.88
C LYS A 83 15.04 -19.75 8.93
N GLU A 84 14.18 -20.64 9.40
CA GLU A 84 13.60 -21.74 8.63
C GLU A 84 12.79 -21.22 7.44
N TYR A 85 12.04 -20.14 7.65
CA TYR A 85 11.28 -19.49 6.58
C TYR A 85 12.21 -18.83 5.55
N ALA A 86 13.21 -18.07 5.98
CA ALA A 86 14.17 -17.45 5.07
C ALA A 86 14.95 -18.51 4.26
N GLU A 87 15.34 -19.63 4.89
CA GLU A 87 15.95 -20.76 4.19
C GLU A 87 14.99 -21.44 3.19
N TYR A 88 13.70 -21.54 3.50
CA TYR A 88 12.69 -22.03 2.56
C TYR A 88 12.60 -21.13 1.33
N VAL A 89 12.54 -19.80 1.51
CA VAL A 89 12.51 -18.83 0.41
C VAL A 89 13.79 -18.95 -0.43
N LEU A 90 14.95 -19.03 0.22
CA LEU A 90 16.24 -19.24 -0.46
C LEU A 90 16.29 -20.52 -1.29
N ARG A 91 15.79 -21.64 -0.76
CA ARG A 91 15.74 -22.92 -1.50
C ARG A 91 14.78 -22.88 -2.67
N LYS A 92 13.65 -22.19 -2.52
CA LYS A 92 12.57 -22.15 -3.51
C LYS A 92 12.87 -21.20 -4.67
N TYR A 93 13.46 -20.05 -4.39
CA TYR A 93 13.67 -18.97 -5.37
C TYR A 93 15.15 -18.75 -5.71
N GLY A 94 16.10 -19.29 -4.92
CA GLY A 94 17.53 -19.13 -5.12
C GLY A 94 18.13 -17.96 -4.35
N LEU A 95 19.47 -17.92 -4.23
CA LEU A 95 20.22 -16.87 -3.52
C LEU A 95 20.17 -15.49 -4.18
N HIS A 96 19.70 -15.44 -5.43
CA HIS A 96 19.88 -14.30 -6.32
C HIS A 96 18.58 -13.73 -6.88
N GLU A 97 17.41 -14.16 -6.40
CA GLU A 97 16.13 -13.65 -6.88
C GLU A 97 15.76 -12.34 -6.17
N PRO A 98 15.82 -11.17 -6.83
CA PRO A 98 15.53 -9.89 -6.20
C PRO A 98 14.03 -9.73 -5.89
N GLY A 99 13.71 -9.25 -4.69
CA GLY A 99 12.37 -8.83 -4.27
C GLY A 99 12.25 -7.30 -4.21
N LEU A 100 11.02 -6.78 -4.22
CA LEU A 100 10.75 -5.35 -3.98
C LEU A 100 10.19 -5.15 -2.58
N LEU A 101 10.84 -4.27 -1.82
CA LEU A 101 10.40 -3.82 -0.51
C LEU A 101 9.87 -2.40 -0.62
N TYR A 102 8.58 -2.22 -0.36
CA TYR A 102 7.95 -0.90 -0.23
C TYR A 102 7.87 -0.48 1.24
N ARG A 103 7.99 0.83 1.47
CA ARG A 103 7.69 1.45 2.77
C ARG A 103 6.54 2.42 2.57
N TYR A 104 5.62 2.41 3.53
CA TYR A 104 4.42 3.25 3.50
C TYR A 104 4.40 4.18 4.70
N LYS A 105 3.92 5.39 4.48
CA LYS A 105 3.60 6.35 5.52
C LYS A 105 2.18 6.87 5.31
N ASN A 106 1.37 6.83 6.35
CA ASN A 106 0.06 7.45 6.37
C ASN A 106 0.17 8.88 6.96
N GLU A 107 -0.39 9.85 6.25
CA GLU A 107 -0.53 11.24 6.69
C GLU A 107 -2.02 11.62 6.71
N PRO A 108 -2.73 11.41 7.84
CA PRO A 108 -4.12 11.82 7.99
C PRO A 108 -4.30 13.33 7.81
N ALA A 109 -5.40 13.75 7.20
CA ALA A 109 -5.70 15.16 6.95
C ALA A 109 -6.96 15.64 7.68
N ALA A 110 -8.13 15.09 7.35
CA ALA A 110 -9.41 15.54 7.90
C ALA A 110 -10.35 14.36 8.16
N VAL A 111 -11.25 14.52 9.12
CA VAL A 111 -12.34 13.60 9.39
C VAL A 111 -13.62 14.41 9.51
N ASN A 112 -14.60 14.13 8.65
CA ASN A 112 -15.87 14.83 8.60
C ASN A 112 -17.02 13.82 8.68
N VAL A 113 -18.08 14.15 9.41
CA VAL A 113 -19.34 13.40 9.36
C VAL A 113 -20.31 14.21 8.52
N VAL A 114 -20.80 13.62 7.44
CA VAL A 114 -21.72 14.26 6.50
C VAL A 114 -23.08 13.60 6.66
N SER A 115 -24.11 14.40 6.93
CA SER A 115 -25.50 13.93 6.96
C SER A 115 -26.02 13.72 5.52
N SER A 116 -25.45 12.74 4.84
CA SER A 116 -25.83 12.30 3.51
C SER A 116 -25.52 10.81 3.31
N PRO A 117 -26.29 10.12 2.44
CA PRO A 117 -26.04 8.72 2.10
C PRO A 117 -24.67 8.56 1.42
N MET A 118 -24.03 7.41 1.65
CA MET A 118 -22.69 7.12 1.15
C MET A 118 -22.61 7.22 -0.37
N GLU A 119 -23.64 6.77 -1.09
CA GLU A 119 -23.73 6.83 -2.55
C GLU A 119 -23.68 8.28 -3.05
N SER A 120 -24.35 9.20 -2.34
CA SER A 120 -24.33 10.62 -2.66
C SER A 120 -22.95 11.23 -2.42
N VAL A 121 -22.29 10.83 -1.33
CA VAL A 121 -20.92 11.25 -1.02
C VAL A 121 -19.93 10.73 -2.08
N ILE A 122 -20.02 9.45 -2.45
CA ILE A 122 -19.23 8.84 -3.53
C ILE A 122 -19.42 9.59 -4.84
N HIS A 123 -20.66 9.92 -5.21
CA HIS A 123 -20.96 10.65 -6.43
C HIS A 123 -20.29 12.04 -6.45
N ASN A 124 -20.41 12.79 -5.35
CA ASN A 124 -19.81 14.12 -5.21
C ASN A 124 -18.27 14.05 -5.24
N LEU A 125 -17.68 13.07 -4.57
CA LEU A 125 -16.22 12.86 -4.58
C LEU A 125 -15.71 12.48 -5.97
N ASN A 126 -16.42 11.63 -6.72
CA ASN A 126 -16.05 11.33 -8.10
C ASN A 126 -16.00 12.59 -8.96
N GLN A 127 -17.05 13.43 -8.90
CA GLN A 127 -17.07 14.70 -9.64
C GLN A 127 -15.93 15.62 -9.21
N LYS A 128 -15.62 15.70 -7.92
CA LYS A 128 -14.51 16.51 -7.40
C LYS A 128 -13.18 16.02 -7.97
N ILE A 129 -12.90 14.72 -7.86
CA ILE A 129 -11.64 14.12 -8.33
C ILE A 129 -11.49 14.31 -9.85
N ASP A 130 -12.58 14.15 -10.61
CA ASP A 130 -12.56 14.35 -12.06
C ASP A 130 -12.26 15.81 -12.43
N ARG A 131 -12.77 16.78 -11.67
CA ARG A 131 -12.47 18.22 -11.88
C ARG A 131 -11.03 18.58 -11.48
N GLU A 132 -10.50 17.96 -10.44
CA GLU A 132 -9.13 18.19 -9.96
C GLU A 132 -8.09 17.45 -10.82
N GLU A 133 -8.54 16.58 -11.73
CA GLU A 133 -7.71 15.75 -12.62
C GLU A 133 -6.64 14.95 -11.86
N ASN A 134 -6.86 14.61 -10.59
CA ASN A 134 -5.89 13.90 -9.78
C ASN A 134 -5.92 12.38 -10.11
N PRO A 135 -4.89 11.84 -10.80
CA PRO A 135 -4.90 10.44 -11.23
C PRO A 135 -4.63 9.47 -10.08
N LEU A 136 -4.11 9.95 -8.95
CA LEU A 136 -3.74 9.17 -7.77
C LEU A 136 -4.73 9.34 -6.62
N ALA A 137 -5.87 9.99 -6.85
CA ALA A 137 -6.95 10.04 -5.88
C ALA A 137 -7.74 8.72 -5.88
N THR A 138 -8.03 8.20 -4.69
CA THR A 138 -8.77 6.95 -4.49
C THR A 138 -9.96 7.15 -3.56
N ILE A 139 -11.02 6.38 -3.78
CA ILE A 139 -12.18 6.30 -2.87
C ILE A 139 -12.26 4.86 -2.37
N ILE A 140 -12.26 4.70 -1.06
CA ILE A 140 -12.27 3.42 -0.36
C ILE A 140 -13.50 3.39 0.53
N LYS A 141 -14.31 2.34 0.44
CA LYS A 141 -15.34 2.01 1.42
C LYS A 141 -14.76 0.99 2.41
N GLY A 142 -14.96 1.21 3.70
CA GLY A 142 -14.42 0.34 4.74
C GLY A 142 -15.31 0.21 5.96
N VAL A 143 -14.74 -0.33 7.04
CA VAL A 143 -15.41 -0.51 8.34
C VAL A 143 -14.94 0.56 9.32
N ASP A 144 -15.85 1.25 10.00
CA ASP A 144 -15.51 2.46 10.78
C ASP A 144 -14.52 2.20 11.93
N GLU A 145 -14.75 1.14 12.71
CA GLU A 145 -13.87 0.79 13.83
C GLU A 145 -12.49 0.27 13.39
N LEU A 146 -12.38 -0.20 12.14
CA LEU A 146 -11.19 -0.84 11.54
C LEU A 146 -10.83 -0.18 10.21
N TRP A 147 -10.95 1.14 10.16
CA TRP A 147 -10.67 1.94 8.98
C TRP A 147 -9.20 1.83 8.58
N ASP A 148 -8.29 1.66 9.55
CA ASP A 148 -6.87 1.49 9.34
C ASP A 148 -6.55 0.15 8.67
N VAL A 149 -7.22 -0.94 9.07
CA VAL A 149 -7.15 -2.25 8.39
C VAL A 149 -7.66 -2.12 6.95
N SER A 150 -8.72 -1.36 6.73
CA SER A 150 -9.24 -1.09 5.38
C SER A 150 -8.20 -0.37 4.50
N LEU A 151 -7.50 0.61 5.07
CA LEU A 151 -6.40 1.28 4.38
C LEU A 151 -5.20 0.35 4.13
N MET A 152 -4.86 -0.53 5.08
CA MET A 152 -3.80 -1.54 4.89
C MET A 152 -4.14 -2.55 3.79
N LYS A 153 -5.39 -3.00 3.71
CA LYS A 153 -5.88 -3.86 2.63
C LYS A 153 -5.74 -3.15 1.29
N PHE A 154 -6.12 -1.87 1.20
CA PHE A 154 -5.92 -1.08 -0.01
C PHE A 154 -4.43 -0.97 -0.40
N ILE A 155 -3.54 -0.71 0.56
CA ILE A 155 -2.08 -0.68 0.35
C ILE A 155 -1.61 -2.01 -0.25
N HIS A 156 -2.05 -3.14 0.31
CA HIS A 156 -1.70 -4.46 -0.21
C HIS A 156 -2.14 -4.65 -1.66
N ASP A 157 -3.37 -4.26 -1.99
CA ASP A 157 -3.94 -4.41 -3.34
C ASP A 157 -3.19 -3.55 -4.38
N VAL A 158 -2.92 -2.27 -4.06
CA VAL A 158 -2.19 -1.39 -4.98
C VAL A 158 -0.73 -1.82 -5.15
N THR A 159 -0.10 -2.33 -4.09
CA THR A 159 1.26 -2.90 -4.15
C THR A 159 1.28 -4.10 -5.09
N SER A 160 0.35 -5.03 -4.89
CA SER A 160 0.26 -6.27 -5.68
C SER A 160 -0.03 -5.97 -7.16
N GLY A 161 -0.92 -5.02 -7.43
CA GLY A 161 -1.22 -4.57 -8.80
C GLY A 161 -0.04 -3.89 -9.49
N SER A 162 0.84 -3.22 -8.74
CA SER A 162 2.02 -2.50 -9.28
C SER A 162 3.26 -3.38 -9.41
N LEU A 163 3.28 -4.55 -8.77
CA LEU A 163 4.49 -5.38 -8.67
C LEU A 163 5.01 -5.81 -10.05
N ARG A 164 4.13 -6.28 -10.94
CA ARG A 164 4.52 -6.79 -12.26
C ARG A 164 5.15 -5.70 -13.14
N SER A 165 4.53 -4.53 -13.23
CA SER A 165 5.06 -3.41 -14.02
C SER A 165 6.41 -2.96 -13.48
N ASN A 166 6.53 -2.86 -12.15
CA ASN A 166 7.72 -2.30 -11.52
C ASN A 166 8.90 -3.27 -11.65
N VAL A 167 8.67 -4.58 -11.50
CA VAL A 167 9.67 -5.61 -11.78
C VAL A 167 10.11 -5.57 -13.25
N MET A 168 9.17 -5.42 -14.19
CA MET A 168 9.51 -5.34 -15.63
C MET A 168 10.36 -4.11 -15.94
N GLU A 169 10.02 -2.93 -15.40
CA GLU A 169 10.77 -1.69 -15.58
C GLU A 169 12.19 -1.76 -15.00
N LEU A 170 12.35 -2.39 -13.83
CA LEU A 170 13.67 -2.64 -13.25
C LEU A 170 14.48 -3.60 -14.09
N GLY A 171 13.87 -4.67 -14.59
CA GLY A 171 14.51 -5.64 -15.48
C GLY A 171 14.99 -5.00 -16.78
N MET A 172 14.18 -4.17 -17.42
CA MET A 172 14.56 -3.46 -18.66
C MET A 172 15.77 -2.52 -18.47
N ARG A 173 16.01 -2.03 -17.25
CA ARG A 173 17.17 -1.20 -16.91
C ARG A 173 18.36 -2.00 -16.37
N GLY A 174 18.29 -3.33 -16.36
CA GLY A 174 19.34 -4.21 -15.80
C GLY A 174 19.47 -4.11 -14.28
N PHE A 175 18.52 -3.49 -13.59
CA PHE A 175 18.59 -3.26 -12.14
C PHE A 175 18.32 -4.50 -11.30
N LEU A 176 17.72 -5.53 -11.91
CA LEU A 176 17.53 -6.86 -11.33
C LEU A 176 18.72 -7.79 -11.59
N ASP A 177 19.65 -7.39 -12.48
CA ASP A 177 20.83 -8.21 -12.76
C ASP A 177 21.74 -8.21 -11.54
N MET A 178 22.32 -9.38 -11.27
CA MET A 178 23.20 -9.59 -10.13
C MET A 178 24.65 -9.54 -10.59
N ASP A 179 25.49 -8.81 -9.87
CA ASP A 179 26.92 -8.87 -10.09
C ASP A 179 27.53 -10.17 -9.55
N ARG A 180 28.83 -10.39 -9.80
CA ARG A 180 29.55 -11.60 -9.36
C ARG A 180 29.58 -11.78 -7.83
N SER A 181 29.31 -10.72 -7.07
CA SER A 181 29.22 -10.73 -5.61
C SER A 181 27.80 -10.97 -5.08
N GLY A 182 26.79 -11.11 -5.97
CA GLY A 182 25.41 -11.29 -5.56
C GLY A 182 24.75 -9.99 -5.07
N VAL A 183 25.21 -8.84 -5.55
CA VAL A 183 24.58 -7.54 -5.29
C VAL A 183 23.77 -7.11 -6.53
N PRO A 184 22.50 -6.68 -6.37
CA PRO A 184 21.75 -6.13 -7.49
C PRO A 184 22.42 -4.86 -8.03
N GLN A 185 22.49 -4.71 -9.35
CA GLN A 185 23.08 -3.51 -9.98
C GLN A 185 22.44 -2.21 -9.48
N TYR A 186 21.16 -2.24 -9.14
CA TYR A 186 20.47 -1.10 -8.54
C TYR A 186 21.06 -0.61 -7.22
N THR A 187 21.51 -1.53 -6.37
CA THR A 187 22.09 -1.18 -5.07
C THR A 187 23.38 -0.39 -5.27
N ARG A 188 24.19 -0.79 -6.26
CA ARG A 188 25.39 -0.04 -6.66
C ARG A 188 25.03 1.36 -7.17
N TYR A 189 24.04 1.45 -8.07
CA TYR A 189 23.53 2.73 -8.57
C TYR A 189 23.12 3.68 -7.42
N VAL A 190 22.37 3.18 -6.43
CA VAL A 190 21.94 3.99 -5.28
C VAL A 190 23.15 4.46 -4.45
N ILE A 191 24.12 3.58 -4.21
CA ILE A 191 25.34 3.93 -3.46
C ILE A 191 26.13 5.02 -4.19
N GLU A 192 26.31 4.90 -5.51
CA GLU A 192 27.03 5.89 -6.33
C GLU A 192 26.34 7.26 -6.26
N GLN A 193 25.01 7.31 -6.35
CA GLN A 193 24.26 8.56 -6.21
C GLN A 193 24.44 9.22 -4.83
N LEU A 194 24.54 8.44 -3.76
CA LEU A 194 24.79 8.99 -2.42
C LEU A 194 26.20 9.62 -2.30
N PHE A 195 27.18 9.13 -3.06
CA PHE A 195 28.50 9.73 -3.12
C PHE A 195 28.53 10.98 -4.01
N ASP A 196 27.70 11.06 -5.05
CA ASP A 196 27.60 12.23 -5.93
C ASP A 196 26.85 13.41 -5.26
N GLU A 197 25.96 13.12 -4.29
CA GLU A 197 25.18 14.12 -3.55
C GLU A 197 25.90 14.67 -2.29
N ALA A 198 27.09 14.16 -1.95
CA ALA A 198 27.87 14.51 -0.74
C ALA A 198 29.03 15.49 -1.04
#